data_AF-A0A0N5C4Q5-F1
#
_entry.id   AF-A0A0N5C4Q5-F1
#
_cell.length_a   1.000
_cell.length_b   1.000
_cell.length_c   1.000
_cell.angle_alpha   90.00
_cell.angle_beta   90.00
_cell.angle_gamma   90.00
#
_symmetry.space_group_name_H-M   'P 1'
#
loop_
_entity.id
_entity.type
_entity.pdbx_description
1 polymer ?
#
loop_
_entity_poly.entity_id
_entity_poly.type
_entity_poly.pdbx_seq_one_letter_code
_entity_poly.pdbx_strand_id
1 'polypeptide(L)'
;MKYFIIFNLFVVLVSLTIANDDCLLPKNVGTLCDKPSKMKFYYDSKTKVCQPFMYKGCDGNDNRFDSFEQCKSACSGTTASNGKKTPEKCDSGIWAATDVNGIQLACSKCPENSKCVDNKCCYDPKYVCNLEYDAGKFPAVGSHTPRYFFAKEFNSCMIFTYYGSQGNPNNFDNFNDCMRYCKDVRLSNLE
;
A
#
# COMPACT_ATOMS: atom_id res chain seq x y z
N MET A 1 7.04 -3.83 -52.48
CA MET A 1 6.25 -3.00 -51.53
C MET A 1 5.43 -3.79 -50.50
N LYS A 2 4.87 -4.98 -50.79
CA LYS A 2 4.14 -5.78 -49.78
C LYS A 2 4.99 -6.21 -48.57
N TYR A 3 6.27 -6.54 -48.78
CA TYR A 3 7.17 -7.03 -47.72
C TYR A 3 7.62 -5.95 -46.72
N PHE A 4 7.68 -4.68 -47.12
CA PHE A 4 8.09 -3.57 -46.25
C PHE A 4 7.03 -3.23 -45.20
N ILE A 5 5.75 -3.41 -45.54
CA ILE A 5 4.62 -3.24 -44.61
C ILE A 5 4.59 -4.39 -43.60
N ILE A 6 4.87 -5.63 -44.03
CA ILE A 6 4.92 -6.81 -43.14
C ILE A 6 6.07 -6.72 -42.13
N PHE A 7 7.25 -6.23 -42.54
CA PHE A 7 8.41 -6.06 -41.65
C PHE A 7 8.17 -4.96 -40.59
N ASN A 8 7.53 -3.85 -40.96
CA ASN A 8 7.15 -2.80 -40.01
C ASN A 8 5.99 -3.22 -39.09
N LEU A 9 5.03 -4.03 -39.57
CA LEU A 9 4.00 -4.64 -38.71
C LEU A 9 4.61 -5.64 -37.71
N PHE A 10 5.63 -6.41 -38.11
CA PHE A 10 6.32 -7.34 -37.21
C PHE A 10 7.08 -6.64 -36.08
N VAL A 11 7.75 -5.50 -36.36
CA VAL A 11 8.49 -4.73 -35.34
C VAL A 11 7.54 -4.00 -34.35
N VAL A 12 6.38 -3.54 -34.83
CA VAL A 12 5.34 -2.94 -33.96
C VAL A 12 4.66 -4.01 -33.08
N LEU A 13 4.52 -5.25 -33.56
CA LEU A 13 3.96 -6.36 -32.78
C LEU A 13 4.90 -6.89 -31.67
N VAL A 14 6.22 -6.77 -31.84
CA VAL A 14 7.22 -7.23 -30.84
C VAL A 14 7.47 -6.19 -29.72
N SER A 15 6.96 -4.96 -29.88
CA SER A 15 7.08 -3.90 -28.87
C SER A 15 5.97 -3.90 -27.80
N LEU A 16 5.08 -4.90 -27.84
CA LEU A 16 4.04 -5.11 -26.84
C LEU A 16 4.45 -6.29 -25.94
N THR A 17 4.69 -5.97 -24.67
CA THR A 17 4.94 -6.87 -23.52
C THR A 17 6.32 -7.54 -23.43
N ILE A 18 7.36 -6.77 -23.09
CA ILE A 18 8.48 -7.31 -22.31
C ILE A 18 8.19 -6.96 -20.85
N ALA A 19 7.72 -7.93 -20.07
CA ALA A 19 7.72 -7.81 -18.62
C ALA A 19 9.18 -7.66 -18.17
N ASN A 20 9.50 -6.70 -17.31
CA ASN A 20 10.87 -6.58 -16.79
C ASN A 20 11.21 -7.85 -15.98
N ASP A 21 12.16 -8.64 -16.47
CA ASP A 21 12.56 -9.92 -15.85
C ASP A 21 13.12 -9.74 -14.43
N ASP A 22 13.65 -8.54 -14.10
CA ASP A 22 14.09 -8.20 -12.75
C ASP A 22 12.98 -8.42 -11.73
N CYS A 23 11.74 -8.10 -12.11
CA CYS A 23 10.56 -8.23 -11.26
C CYS A 23 10.21 -9.69 -10.93
N LEU A 24 10.83 -10.67 -11.61
CA LEU A 24 10.64 -12.08 -11.34
C LEU A 24 11.68 -12.64 -10.36
N LEU A 25 12.76 -11.90 -10.10
CA LEU A 25 13.81 -12.34 -9.17
C LEU A 25 13.32 -12.30 -7.71
N PRO A 26 13.82 -13.18 -6.83
CA PRO A 26 13.45 -13.15 -5.41
C PRO A 26 14.02 -11.93 -4.70
N LYS A 27 13.44 -11.55 -3.54
CA LYS A 27 14.07 -10.59 -2.62
C LYS A 27 15.48 -11.06 -2.25
N ASN A 28 16.49 -10.22 -2.48
CA ASN A 28 17.85 -10.50 -2.06
C ASN A 28 18.45 -9.35 -1.23
N VAL A 29 18.67 -9.59 0.06
CA VAL A 29 19.21 -8.59 1.00
C VAL A 29 20.69 -8.27 0.77
N GLY A 30 21.40 -9.07 -0.03
CA GLY A 30 22.84 -8.92 -0.28
C GLY A 30 23.69 -9.27 0.95
N THR A 31 24.89 -8.71 1.00
CA THR A 31 25.90 -8.90 2.06
C THR A 31 26.31 -7.56 2.69
N LEU A 32 26.84 -7.63 3.92
CA LEU A 32 27.40 -6.46 4.60
C LEU A 32 28.78 -6.15 4.02
N CYS A 33 29.06 -4.86 3.82
CA CYS A 33 30.34 -4.36 3.32
C CYS A 33 30.53 -2.90 3.77
N ASP A 34 31.56 -2.22 3.26
CA ASP A 34 31.87 -0.82 3.62
C ASP A 34 30.80 0.19 3.18
N LYS A 35 29.79 -0.24 2.41
CA LYS A 35 28.62 0.57 2.05
C LYS A 35 27.54 0.44 3.13
N PRO A 36 26.91 1.54 3.56
CA PRO A 36 25.85 1.49 4.57
C PRO A 36 24.65 0.70 4.06
N SER A 37 23.99 -0.02 4.99
CA SER A 37 22.69 -0.62 4.71
C SER A 37 21.65 0.47 4.42
N LYS A 38 20.77 0.20 3.45
CA LYS A 38 19.75 1.15 3.00
C LYS A 38 18.42 0.47 2.83
N MET A 39 17.34 1.16 3.19
CA MET A 39 15.99 0.77 2.80
C MET A 39 15.87 0.87 1.28
N LYS A 40 15.37 -0.20 0.67
CA LYS A 40 15.08 -0.35 -0.76
C LYS A 40 13.73 -1.03 -0.93
N PHE A 41 13.24 -1.12 -2.16
CA PHE A 41 12.00 -1.81 -2.51
C PHE A 41 12.29 -2.96 -3.46
N TYR A 42 11.61 -4.09 -3.31
CA TYR A 42 11.61 -5.18 -4.30
C TYR A 42 10.17 -5.46 -4.70
N TYR A 43 9.96 -5.93 -5.92
CA TYR A 43 8.67 -6.42 -6.38
C TYR A 43 8.50 -7.89 -6.00
N ASP A 44 7.53 -8.19 -5.16
CA ASP A 44 7.16 -9.56 -4.88
C ASP A 44 6.18 -10.05 -5.96
N SER A 45 6.67 -10.94 -6.83
CA SER A 45 5.92 -11.45 -7.97
C SER A 45 4.74 -12.35 -7.59
N LYS A 46 4.70 -12.86 -6.35
CA LYS A 46 3.56 -13.63 -5.81
C LYS A 46 2.45 -12.68 -5.39
N THR A 47 2.79 -11.59 -4.72
CA THR A 47 1.82 -10.58 -4.25
C THR A 47 1.53 -9.51 -5.29
N LYS A 48 2.34 -9.38 -6.34
CA LYS A 48 2.27 -8.29 -7.34
C LYS A 48 2.41 -6.90 -6.71
N VAL A 49 3.19 -6.78 -5.63
CA VAL A 49 3.34 -5.55 -4.83
C VAL A 49 4.81 -5.27 -4.58
N CYS A 50 5.16 -3.99 -4.61
CA CYS A 50 6.46 -3.49 -4.19
C CYS A 50 6.55 -3.38 -2.67
N GLN A 51 7.49 -4.09 -2.07
CA GLN A 51 7.67 -4.18 -0.62
C GLN A 51 9.04 -3.63 -0.20
N PRO A 52 9.13 -2.91 0.93
CA PRO A 52 10.40 -2.43 1.43
C PRO A 52 11.24 -3.58 2.01
N PHE A 53 12.56 -3.49 1.89
CA PHE A 53 13.51 -4.37 2.56
C PHE A 53 14.81 -3.62 2.86
N MET A 54 15.56 -4.11 3.86
CA MET A 54 16.88 -3.56 4.19
C MET A 54 17.94 -4.24 3.33
N TYR A 55 18.48 -3.52 2.35
CA TYR A 55 19.63 -3.96 1.56
C TYR A 55 20.92 -3.71 2.34
N LYS A 56 21.78 -4.73 2.43
CA LYS A 56 22.96 -4.72 3.30
C LYS A 56 24.15 -3.91 2.76
N GLY A 57 24.12 -3.49 1.50
CA GLY A 57 25.10 -2.57 0.92
C GLY A 57 25.84 -3.12 -0.30
N CYS A 58 26.11 -4.43 -0.33
CA CYS A 58 26.76 -5.13 -1.43
C CYS A 58 25.98 -6.36 -1.92
N ASP A 59 26.33 -6.84 -3.11
CA ASP A 59 25.70 -7.95 -3.81
C ASP A 59 24.18 -7.76 -4.06
N GLY A 60 23.40 -8.85 -3.99
CA GLY A 60 21.97 -8.82 -4.23
C GLY A 60 21.60 -9.12 -5.68
N ASN A 61 20.48 -8.57 -6.12
CA ASN A 61 20.01 -8.67 -7.50
C ASN A 61 19.25 -7.39 -7.90
N ASP A 62 18.76 -7.36 -9.14
CA ASP A 62 18.19 -6.17 -9.78
C ASP A 62 16.71 -5.91 -9.43
N ASN A 63 16.07 -6.84 -8.69
CA ASN A 63 14.77 -6.59 -8.07
C ASN A 63 14.92 -5.68 -6.83
N ARG A 64 15.46 -4.48 -7.04
CA ARG A 64 15.85 -3.56 -5.98
C ARG A 64 15.79 -2.11 -6.49
N PHE A 65 14.83 -1.38 -5.96
CA PHE A 65 14.51 -0.01 -6.35
C PHE A 65 14.65 0.95 -5.17
N ASP A 66 14.87 2.23 -5.47
CA ASP A 66 15.08 3.27 -4.47
C ASP A 66 13.77 3.77 -3.84
N SER A 67 12.66 3.65 -4.57
CA SER A 67 11.33 4.02 -4.08
C SER A 67 10.26 3.03 -4.48
N PHE A 68 9.12 3.11 -3.80
CA PHE A 68 7.92 2.35 -4.13
C PHE A 68 7.45 2.65 -5.55
N GLU A 69 7.46 3.92 -5.96
CA GLU A 69 7.03 4.38 -7.30
C GLU A 69 7.93 3.82 -8.39
N GLN A 70 9.25 3.82 -8.18
CA GLN A 70 10.20 3.25 -9.13
C GLN A 70 9.96 1.75 -9.32
N CYS A 71 9.82 1.01 -8.22
CA CYS A 71 9.47 -0.40 -8.26
C CYS A 71 8.12 -0.64 -8.96
N LYS A 72 7.10 0.15 -8.64
CA LYS A 72 5.76 0.01 -9.20
C LYS A 72 5.79 0.27 -10.70
N SER A 73 6.45 1.33 -11.13
CA SER A 73 6.61 1.69 -12.54
C SER A 73 7.34 0.59 -13.32
N ALA A 74 8.41 0.04 -12.75
CA ALA A 74 9.21 -1.01 -13.37
C ALA A 74 8.46 -2.36 -13.49
N CYS A 75 7.64 -2.70 -12.50
CA CYS A 75 7.11 -4.06 -12.34
C CYS A 75 5.60 -4.22 -12.46
N SER A 76 4.84 -3.11 -12.55
CA SER A 76 3.40 -3.19 -12.79
C SER A 76 3.13 -3.28 -14.28
N GLY A 77 3.17 -4.49 -14.84
CA GLY A 77 2.59 -4.76 -16.16
C GLY A 77 1.13 -4.33 -16.16
N THR A 78 0.72 -3.60 -17.20
CA THR A 78 -0.59 -2.97 -17.41
C THR A 78 -1.75 -3.81 -16.85
N THR A 79 -2.13 -3.55 -15.60
CA THR A 79 -3.36 -4.11 -15.04
C THR A 79 -4.51 -3.34 -15.65
N ALA A 80 -5.34 -4.03 -16.44
CA ALA A 80 -6.62 -3.56 -16.92
C ALA A 80 -7.34 -2.77 -15.82
N SER A 81 -7.62 -1.51 -16.13
CA SER A 81 -8.51 -0.65 -15.37
C SER A 81 -9.92 -1.22 -15.39
N ASN A 82 -10.24 -2.13 -14.46
CA ASN A 82 -11.60 -2.29 -13.97
C ASN A 82 -11.71 -1.45 -12.71
N GLY A 83 -12.44 -0.33 -12.81
CA GLY A 83 -12.45 0.76 -11.85
C GLY A 83 -12.90 0.41 -10.43
N LYS A 84 -12.00 -0.19 -9.64
CA LYS A 84 -12.14 -0.19 -8.18
C LYS A 84 -11.79 1.21 -7.70
N LYS A 85 -12.82 2.04 -7.49
CA LYS A 85 -12.70 3.33 -6.80
C LYS A 85 -12.14 3.05 -5.41
N THR A 86 -10.85 3.32 -5.19
CA THR A 86 -10.30 3.36 -3.83
C THR A 86 -11.04 4.46 -3.07
N PRO A 87 -11.46 4.21 -1.81
CA PRO A 87 -12.08 5.25 -1.00
C PRO A 87 -11.17 6.47 -0.92
N GLU A 88 -11.75 7.66 -0.89
CA GLU A 88 -10.98 8.89 -0.70
C GLU A 88 -10.49 8.97 0.75
N LYS A 89 -9.41 9.73 0.95
CA LYS A 89 -8.93 10.06 2.29
C LYS A 89 -9.58 11.34 2.80
N CYS A 90 -9.85 11.35 4.10
CA CYS A 90 -10.10 12.57 4.85
C CYS A 90 -8.81 13.37 4.97
N ASP A 91 -8.92 14.67 5.25
CA ASP A 91 -7.75 15.56 5.42
C ASP A 91 -6.87 15.15 6.61
N SER A 92 -7.48 14.46 7.58
CA SER A 92 -6.80 13.81 8.70
C SER A 92 -5.90 12.63 8.28
N GLY A 93 -5.96 12.19 7.01
CA GLY A 93 -5.15 11.12 6.44
C GLY A 93 -5.77 9.72 6.52
N ILE A 94 -6.91 9.56 7.20
CA ILE A 94 -7.64 8.30 7.30
C ILE A 94 -8.54 8.07 6.09
N TRP A 95 -8.77 6.81 5.74
CA TRP A 95 -9.72 6.43 4.69
C TRP A 95 -11.16 6.79 5.12
N ALA A 96 -11.95 7.35 4.19
CA ALA A 96 -13.37 7.59 4.41
C ALA A 96 -14.12 6.27 4.63
N ALA A 97 -15.18 6.30 5.44
CA ALA A 97 -15.97 5.10 5.73
C ALA A 97 -16.57 4.47 4.45
N THR A 98 -16.58 3.15 4.42
CA THR A 98 -17.10 2.34 3.30
C THR A 98 -18.14 1.34 3.76
N ASP A 99 -18.94 0.85 2.82
CA ASP A 99 -19.77 -0.33 3.02
C ASP A 99 -18.93 -1.62 3.01
N VAL A 100 -19.60 -2.77 3.18
CA VAL A 100 -18.96 -4.10 3.19
C VAL A 100 -18.27 -4.47 1.88
N ASN A 101 -18.57 -3.78 0.79
CA ASN A 101 -17.97 -3.97 -0.53
C ASN A 101 -16.82 -2.98 -0.79
N GLY A 102 -16.50 -2.10 0.17
CA GLY A 102 -15.47 -1.07 0.03
C GLY A 102 -15.92 0.15 -0.77
N ILE A 103 -17.23 0.34 -0.95
CA ILE A 103 -17.79 1.53 -1.61
C ILE A 103 -17.92 2.64 -0.58
N GLN A 104 -17.39 3.83 -0.87
CA GLN A 104 -17.46 4.99 0.02
C GLN A 104 -18.91 5.37 0.33
N LEU A 105 -19.20 5.54 1.62
CA LEU A 105 -20.52 5.91 2.10
C LEU A 105 -20.80 7.39 1.84
N ALA A 106 -22.05 7.69 1.49
CA ALA A 106 -22.56 9.07 1.47
C ALA A 106 -22.76 9.58 2.90
N CYS A 107 -22.69 10.89 3.09
CA CYS A 107 -22.79 11.50 4.43
C CYS A 107 -24.10 11.21 5.18
N SER A 108 -25.20 10.94 4.48
CA SER A 108 -26.47 10.53 5.09
C SER A 108 -26.42 9.15 5.75
N LYS A 109 -25.33 8.39 5.53
CA LYS A 109 -25.12 7.04 6.05
C LYS A 109 -23.81 6.92 6.84
N CYS A 110 -23.28 8.02 7.35
CA CYS A 110 -22.06 7.96 8.15
C CYS A 110 -22.26 7.06 9.38
N PRO A 111 -21.34 6.12 9.63
CA PRO A 111 -21.41 5.26 10.80
C PRO A 111 -21.21 6.04 12.10
N GLU A 112 -21.57 5.42 13.21
CA GLU A 112 -21.29 5.97 14.54
C GLU A 112 -19.79 6.27 14.71
N ASN A 113 -19.48 7.27 15.53
CA ASN A 113 -18.11 7.77 15.75
C ASN A 113 -17.42 8.29 14.47
N SER A 114 -18.21 8.73 13.48
CA SER A 114 -17.73 9.47 12.32
C SER A 114 -18.57 10.72 12.07
N LYS A 115 -17.98 11.70 11.38
CA LYS A 115 -18.64 12.94 10.98
C LYS A 115 -18.49 13.13 9.48
N CYS A 116 -19.51 13.71 8.86
CA CYS A 116 -19.40 14.17 7.47
C CYS A 116 -18.51 15.41 7.41
N VAL A 117 -17.38 15.31 6.71
CA VAL A 117 -16.47 16.41 6.42
C VAL A 117 -16.13 16.33 4.94
N ASP A 118 -16.37 17.41 4.18
CA ASP A 118 -16.12 17.47 2.73
C ASP A 118 -16.69 16.27 1.96
N ASN A 119 -17.95 15.94 2.24
CA ASN A 119 -18.67 14.82 1.64
C ASN A 119 -18.04 13.43 1.90
N LYS A 120 -17.22 13.31 2.95
CA LYS A 120 -16.56 12.08 3.40
C LYS A 120 -16.95 11.78 4.85
N CYS A 121 -17.24 10.53 5.15
CA CYS A 121 -17.46 10.08 6.53
C CYS A 121 -16.10 9.83 7.20
N CYS A 122 -15.67 10.77 8.03
CA CYS A 122 -14.35 10.78 8.67
C CYS A 122 -14.49 10.39 10.14
N TYR A 123 -13.81 9.33 10.55
CA TYR A 123 -13.89 8.82 11.92
C TYR A 123 -13.20 9.73 12.94
N ASP A 124 -13.70 9.70 14.18
CA ASP A 124 -13.12 10.36 15.34
C ASP A 124 -11.81 9.68 15.76
N PRO A 125 -10.69 10.43 15.94
CA PRO A 125 -9.42 9.87 16.40
C PRO A 125 -9.51 9.10 17.73
N LYS A 126 -10.34 9.55 18.68
CA LYS A 126 -10.53 8.85 19.96
C LYS A 126 -11.13 7.47 19.76
N TYR A 127 -12.04 7.33 18.80
CA TYR A 127 -12.62 6.04 18.47
C TYR A 127 -11.59 5.14 17.78
N VAL A 128 -11.00 5.62 16.68
CA VAL A 128 -10.10 4.84 15.82
C VAL A 128 -8.88 4.34 16.60
N CYS A 129 -8.20 5.21 17.34
CA CYS A 129 -6.96 4.88 18.02
C CYS A 129 -7.16 4.00 19.27
N ASN A 130 -8.41 3.70 19.64
CA ASN A 130 -8.73 2.74 20.72
C ASN A 130 -9.19 1.38 20.19
N LEU A 131 -9.33 1.21 18.87
CA LEU A 131 -9.61 -0.08 18.26
C LEU A 131 -8.35 -0.95 18.25
N GLU A 132 -8.54 -2.25 18.42
CA GLU A 132 -7.55 -3.26 18.02
C GLU A 132 -7.27 -3.14 16.51
N TYR A 133 -6.14 -3.67 16.02
CA TYR A 133 -5.98 -3.82 14.58
C TYR A 133 -6.93 -4.89 14.05
N ASP A 134 -7.39 -4.73 12.82
CA ASP A 134 -8.14 -5.77 12.12
C ASP A 134 -7.50 -6.00 10.75
N ALA A 135 -6.92 -7.19 10.59
CA ALA A 135 -6.29 -7.64 9.34
C ALA A 135 -7.30 -7.77 8.19
N GLY A 136 -8.60 -7.72 8.47
CA GLY A 136 -9.65 -7.85 7.48
C GLY A 136 -9.71 -9.25 6.89
N LYS A 137 -10.19 -9.36 5.65
CA LYS A 137 -10.31 -10.63 4.92
C LYS A 137 -9.52 -10.62 3.64
N PHE A 138 -9.12 -11.82 3.24
CA PHE A 138 -8.55 -12.06 1.91
C PHE A 138 -9.63 -11.76 0.85
N PRO A 139 -9.41 -10.81 -0.08
CA PRO A 139 -10.28 -10.66 -1.23
C PRO A 139 -10.08 -11.83 -2.19
N ALA A 140 -11.12 -12.16 -2.97
CA ALA A 140 -11.05 -13.19 -4.02
C ALA A 140 -9.94 -12.90 -5.06
N VAL A 141 -9.57 -11.64 -5.22
CA VAL A 141 -8.43 -11.16 -6.03
C VAL A 141 -7.77 -10.00 -5.28
N GLY A 142 -6.47 -10.09 -5.01
CA GLY A 142 -5.70 -9.03 -4.35
C GLY A 142 -4.54 -9.58 -3.52
N SER A 143 -3.72 -8.66 -3.00
CA SER A 143 -2.62 -8.98 -2.11
C SER A 143 -2.78 -8.31 -0.76
N HIS A 144 -2.25 -9.00 0.25
CA HIS A 144 -2.00 -8.43 1.55
C HIS A 144 -0.97 -7.29 1.46
N THR A 145 -1.14 -6.27 2.29
CA THR A 145 -0.26 -5.08 2.32
C THR A 145 0.16 -4.77 3.76
N PRO A 146 1.41 -4.35 3.99
CA PRO A 146 1.80 -3.81 5.28
C PRO A 146 1.05 -2.51 5.55
N ARG A 147 0.49 -2.38 6.74
CA ARG A 147 -0.23 -1.21 7.25
C ARG A 147 0.20 -0.93 8.67
N TYR A 148 -0.13 0.25 9.18
CA TYR A 148 0.15 0.62 10.55
C TYR A 148 -1.16 0.75 11.33
N PHE A 149 -1.13 0.37 12.59
CA PHE A 149 -2.21 0.63 13.54
C PHE A 149 -1.61 1.24 14.79
N PHE A 150 -2.39 2.04 15.51
CA PHE A 150 -1.98 2.56 16.80
C PHE A 150 -2.23 1.50 17.88
N ALA A 151 -1.16 1.07 18.54
CA ALA A 151 -1.20 0.14 19.66
C ALA A 151 -1.15 0.94 20.96
N LYS A 152 -2.30 1.08 21.64
CA LYS A 152 -2.45 1.93 22.84
C LYS A 152 -1.56 1.47 23.99
N GLU A 153 -1.31 0.17 24.11
CA GLU A 153 -0.48 -0.46 25.15
C GLU A 153 0.98 0.00 25.06
N PHE A 154 1.45 0.28 23.83
CA PHE A 154 2.81 0.73 23.56
C PHE A 154 2.87 2.23 23.26
N ASN A 155 1.71 2.91 23.28
CA ASN A 155 1.55 4.31 22.94
C ASN A 155 2.24 4.70 21.62
N SER A 156 2.20 3.79 20.63
CA SER A 156 2.98 3.88 19.39
C SER A 156 2.29 3.14 18.25
N CYS A 157 2.68 3.46 17.01
CA CYS A 157 2.16 2.81 15.82
C CYS A 157 2.98 1.59 15.43
N MET A 158 2.32 0.45 15.28
CA MET A 158 2.92 -0.83 14.92
C MET A 158 2.48 -1.29 13.54
N ILE A 159 3.34 -2.02 12.86
CA ILE A 159 3.06 -2.58 11.53
C ILE A 159 2.26 -3.88 11.65
N PHE A 160 1.28 -4.08 10.79
CA PHE A 160 0.53 -5.31 10.62
C PHE A 160 0.28 -5.61 9.14
N THR A 161 -0.17 -6.83 8.85
CA THR A 161 -0.56 -7.22 7.49
C THR A 161 -2.06 -7.09 7.33
N TYR A 162 -2.50 -6.18 6.46
CA TYR A 162 -3.90 -6.02 6.07
C TYR A 162 -4.19 -6.80 4.80
N TYR A 163 -5.19 -7.68 4.83
CA TYR A 163 -5.50 -8.60 3.75
C TYR A 163 -6.23 -7.96 2.57
N GLY A 164 -6.66 -6.70 2.69
CA GLY A 164 -7.10 -5.91 1.53
C GLY A 164 -8.62 -5.78 1.36
N SER A 165 -9.41 -6.33 2.29
CA SER A 165 -10.85 -6.07 2.37
C SER A 165 -11.33 -6.06 3.81
N GLN A 166 -12.42 -5.33 4.08
CA GLN A 166 -13.01 -5.19 5.42
C GLN A 166 -11.99 -4.58 6.40
N GLY A 167 -11.89 -5.10 7.62
CA GLY A 167 -11.06 -4.50 8.63
C GLY A 167 -11.75 -3.33 9.33
N ASN A 168 -10.96 -2.52 10.00
CA ASN A 168 -11.43 -1.37 10.75
C ASN A 168 -10.57 -0.13 10.45
N PRO A 169 -10.98 1.07 10.90
CA PRO A 169 -10.29 2.31 10.54
C PRO A 169 -8.93 2.51 11.23
N ASN A 170 -8.52 1.69 12.21
CA ASN A 170 -7.16 1.72 12.78
C ASN A 170 -6.16 1.08 11.82
N ASN A 171 -6.04 1.67 10.64
CA ASN A 171 -5.37 1.11 9.47
C ASN A 171 -4.81 2.25 8.60
N PHE A 172 -3.51 2.50 8.76
CA PHE A 172 -2.79 3.61 8.14
C PHE A 172 -1.75 3.11 7.14
N ASP A 173 -1.49 3.92 6.10
CA ASP A 173 -0.54 3.57 5.05
C ASP A 173 0.92 3.58 5.53
N ASN A 174 1.24 4.47 6.47
CA ASN A 174 2.58 4.63 7.01
C ASN A 174 2.55 5.06 8.48
N PHE A 175 3.69 4.87 9.15
CA PHE A 175 3.88 5.17 10.55
C PHE A 175 3.58 6.64 10.91
N ASN A 176 4.01 7.59 10.07
CA ASN A 176 3.87 9.01 10.36
C ASN A 176 2.41 9.47 10.32
N ASP A 177 1.62 8.95 9.38
CA ASP A 177 0.17 9.22 9.32
C ASP A 177 -0.53 8.69 10.57
N CYS A 178 -0.20 7.48 11.00
CA CYS A 178 -0.72 6.89 12.23
C CYS A 178 -0.37 7.74 13.46
N MET A 179 0.91 8.09 13.64
CA MET A 179 1.38 8.86 14.80
C MET A 179 0.80 10.28 14.82
N ARG A 180 0.63 10.89 13.64
CA ARG A 180 0.00 12.21 13.49
C ARG A 180 -1.48 12.17 13.83
N TYR A 181 -2.20 11.17 13.33
CA TYR A 181 -3.63 11.02 13.54
C TYR A 181 -3.97 10.70 15.01
N CYS A 182 -3.19 9.82 15.65
CA CYS A 182 -3.39 9.40 17.04
C CYS A 182 -2.66 10.27 18.07
N LYS A 183 -2.16 11.45 17.68
CA LYS A 183 -1.33 12.32 18.53
C LYS A 183 -2.00 12.66 19.85
N ASP A 184 -3.27 13.06 19.83
CA ASP A 184 -3.95 13.54 21.03
C ASP A 184 -4.31 12.40 21.99
N VAL A 185 -4.67 11.23 21.44
CA VAL A 185 -4.87 10.00 22.24
C VAL A 185 -3.56 9.55 22.88
N ARG A 186 -2.45 9.69 22.15
CA ARG A 186 -1.10 9.38 22.68
C ARG A 186 -0.72 10.28 23.86
N LEU A 187 -1.12 11.54 23.82
CA LEU A 187 -0.86 12.51 24.88
C LEU A 187 -1.77 12.24 26.10
N SER A 188 -3.04 11.91 25.90
CA SER A 188 -3.95 11.60 27.01
C SER A 188 -3.58 10.34 27.79
N ASN A 189 -2.84 9.40 27.17
CA ASN A 189 -2.36 8.18 27.84
C ASN A 189 -1.11 8.40 28.72
N LEU A 190 -0.56 9.63 28.74
CA LEU A 190 0.62 9.98 29.53
C LEU A 190 0.26 10.78 30.80
N GLU A 191 -1.01 11.10 31.00
CA GLU A 191 -1.58 11.77 32.18
C GLU A 191 -2.23 10.74 33.11
#